data_AF-A0A6H1TK74-F1
#
_entry.id   AF-A0A6H1TK74-F1
#
_cell.length_a   1.000
_cell.length_b   1.000
_cell.length_c   1.000
_cell.angle_alpha   90.00
_cell.angle_beta   90.00
_cell.angle_gamma   90.00
#
_symmetry.space_group_name_H-M   'P 1'
#
loop_
_entity.id
_entity.type
_entity.pdbx_description
1 polymer ?
#
loop_
_entity_poly.entity_id
_entity_poly.type
_entity_poly.pdbx_seq_one_letter_code
_entity_poly.pdbx_strand_id
1 'polypeptide(L)'
;TIGYVEAHGTATQLGDPIEVAGLARAFQRSTDSVLGKQQCAIGSVKTNIGHLDEAAGIAGLIKAALALQYGQIPPSLHYANPNPRIDFDATPFFVNTELREWSRNGYPLRAGVSSFGVGGTNSHIVLEESPVKQPTLFSSLPERSHHLLTLSAHTQEALHELVQRYIQHNETHLDIDLGDLS
;
A
#
# COMPACT_ATOMS: atom_id res chain seq x y z
N THR A 1 10.22 -9.05 -9.16
CA THR A 1 9.38 -9.43 -8.00
C THR A 1 8.44 -8.34 -7.51
N ILE A 2 8.50 -7.10 -8.02
CA ILE A 2 7.54 -6.05 -7.66
C ILE A 2 6.20 -6.36 -8.33
N GLY A 3 5.13 -6.46 -7.55
CA GLY A 3 3.79 -6.79 -8.05
C GLY A 3 2.85 -5.59 -8.18
N TYR A 4 3.20 -4.47 -7.51
CA TYR A 4 2.41 -3.24 -7.53
C TYR A 4 3.32 -2.02 -7.58
N VAL A 5 2.94 -1.00 -8.34
CA VAL A 5 3.55 0.33 -8.31
C VAL A 5 2.49 1.37 -8.01
N GLU A 6 2.65 2.06 -6.89
CA GLU A 6 1.99 3.32 -6.60
C GLU A 6 2.78 4.43 -7.31
N ALA A 7 2.27 4.83 -8.47
CA ALA A 7 2.88 5.82 -9.34
C ALA A 7 2.76 7.23 -8.75
N HIS A 8 3.65 8.12 -9.17
CA HIS A 8 3.47 9.55 -8.96
C HIS A 8 2.18 10.02 -9.64
N GLY A 9 1.92 9.60 -10.89
CA GLY A 9 0.61 9.62 -11.54
C GLY A 9 -0.09 10.98 -11.49
N THR A 10 0.46 11.95 -12.21
CA THR A 10 -0.06 13.34 -12.25
C THR A 10 -1.30 13.50 -13.12
N ALA A 11 -1.71 12.45 -13.84
CA ALA A 11 -2.82 12.47 -14.79
C ALA A 11 -2.59 13.49 -15.92
N THR A 12 -1.32 13.66 -16.33
CA THR A 12 -0.95 14.59 -17.42
C THR A 12 -0.65 13.83 -18.71
N GLN A 13 -1.08 14.39 -19.85
CA GLN A 13 -0.89 13.77 -21.17
C GLN A 13 0.57 13.49 -21.53
N LEU A 14 1.51 14.24 -20.95
CA LEU A 14 2.95 14.08 -21.17
C LEU A 14 3.65 13.39 -20.01
N GLY A 15 3.26 13.67 -18.76
CA GLY A 15 3.94 13.11 -17.58
C GLY A 15 3.70 11.62 -17.41
N ASP A 16 2.47 11.13 -17.58
CA ASP A 16 2.18 9.70 -17.37
C ASP A 16 2.95 8.80 -18.36
N PRO A 17 3.05 9.11 -19.67
CA PRO A 17 3.91 8.36 -20.57
C PRO A 17 5.40 8.38 -20.20
N ILE A 18 5.91 9.50 -19.70
CA ILE A 18 7.31 9.62 -19.26
C ILE A 18 7.56 8.74 -18.04
N GLU A 19 6.65 8.77 -17.07
CA GLU A 19 6.74 7.95 -15.86
C GLU A 19 6.72 6.45 -16.20
N VAL A 20 5.74 6.00 -16.99
CA VAL A 20 5.63 4.58 -17.37
C VAL A 20 6.84 4.12 -18.18
N ALA A 21 7.35 4.95 -19.11
CA ALA A 21 8.55 4.63 -19.85
C ALA A 21 9.80 4.51 -18.95
N GLY A 22 9.92 5.40 -17.96
CA GLY A 22 10.99 5.37 -16.96
C GLY A 22 10.95 4.09 -16.12
N LEU A 23 9.77 3.74 -15.61
CA LEU A 23 9.52 2.50 -14.88
C LEU A 23 9.81 1.27 -15.74
N ALA A 24 9.34 1.24 -16.99
CA ALA A 24 9.54 0.12 -17.90
C ALA A 24 11.03 -0.12 -18.16
N ARG A 25 11.81 0.96 -18.37
CA ARG A 25 13.27 0.87 -18.54
C ARG A 25 13.96 0.35 -17.28
N ALA A 26 13.51 0.77 -16.09
CA ALA A 26 14.07 0.30 -14.83
C ALA A 26 13.80 -1.21 -14.64
N PHE A 27 12.60 -1.67 -14.98
CA PHE A 27 12.21 -3.08 -14.85
C PHE A 27 12.89 -3.98 -15.89
N GLN A 28 13.08 -3.50 -17.13
CA GLN A 28 13.79 -4.24 -18.19
C GLN A 28 15.28 -4.48 -17.87
N ARG A 29 15.91 -3.63 -17.07
CA ARG A 29 17.32 -3.80 -16.66
C ARG A 29 17.53 -4.93 -15.66
N SER A 30 16.46 -5.46 -15.06
CA SER A 30 16.53 -6.66 -14.23
C SER A 30 16.50 -7.88 -15.15
N THR A 31 17.65 -8.50 -15.35
CA THR A 31 17.87 -9.69 -16.22
C THR A 31 17.11 -10.94 -15.78
N ASP A 32 16.47 -10.92 -14.61
CA ASP A 32 15.70 -12.02 -14.02
C ASP A 32 14.20 -11.70 -13.96
N SER A 33 13.64 -11.09 -15.02
CA SER A 33 12.21 -10.75 -15.09
C SER A 33 11.33 -12.00 -15.13
N VAL A 34 11.13 -12.62 -13.96
CA VAL A 34 10.11 -13.65 -13.69
C VAL A 34 8.70 -13.09 -13.93
N LEU A 35 8.55 -11.76 -13.99
CA LEU A 35 7.31 -11.14 -14.39
C LEU A 35 7.18 -11.20 -15.92
N GLY A 36 6.23 -12.02 -16.38
CA GLY A 36 5.73 -11.94 -17.75
C GLY A 36 5.13 -10.56 -18.06
N LYS A 37 4.71 -10.35 -19.31
CA LYS A 37 3.98 -9.14 -19.70
C LYS A 37 2.76 -8.94 -18.79
N GLN A 38 2.48 -7.68 -18.43
CA GLN A 38 1.28 -7.29 -17.67
C GLN A 38 1.09 -8.02 -16.33
N GLN A 39 2.17 -8.25 -15.58
CA GLN A 39 2.10 -8.88 -14.26
C GLN A 39 2.29 -7.91 -13.09
N CYS A 40 2.62 -6.65 -13.34
CA CYS A 40 2.73 -5.61 -12.32
C CYS A 40 1.55 -4.65 -12.42
N ALA A 41 0.73 -4.57 -11.38
CA ALA A 41 -0.31 -3.55 -11.32
C ALA A 41 0.34 -2.16 -11.16
N ILE A 42 -0.24 -1.14 -11.80
CA ILE A 42 0.10 0.26 -11.56
C ILE A 42 -1.15 1.05 -11.20
N GLY A 43 -1.00 1.99 -10.27
CA GLY A 43 -2.09 2.84 -9.82
C GLY A 43 -1.63 4.12 -9.14
N SER A 44 -2.58 4.99 -8.78
CA SER A 44 -2.29 6.24 -8.05
C SER A 44 -3.43 6.63 -7.11
N VAL A 45 -3.11 6.91 -5.86
CA VAL A 45 -4.02 7.41 -4.82
C VAL A 45 -4.59 8.78 -5.18
N LYS A 46 -3.91 9.53 -6.05
CA LYS A 46 -4.37 10.84 -6.51
C LYS A 46 -5.71 10.76 -7.25
N THR A 47 -6.03 9.60 -7.82
CA THR A 47 -7.35 9.36 -8.43
C THR A 47 -8.50 9.36 -7.41
N ASN A 48 -8.21 9.14 -6.12
CA ASN A 48 -9.19 9.13 -5.03
C ASN A 48 -9.24 10.46 -4.27
N ILE A 49 -8.09 11.06 -4.00
CA ILE A 49 -7.97 12.18 -3.05
C ILE A 49 -7.27 13.42 -3.63
N GLY A 50 -6.99 13.42 -4.93
CA GLY A 50 -6.28 14.51 -5.61
C GLY A 50 -4.78 14.56 -5.28
N HIS A 51 -4.11 15.60 -5.77
CA HIS A 51 -2.69 15.82 -5.50
C HIS A 51 -2.51 16.59 -4.19
N LEU A 52 -1.96 15.93 -3.17
CA LEU A 52 -1.74 16.53 -1.84
C LEU A 52 -0.38 17.25 -1.71
N ASP A 53 0.18 17.74 -2.81
CA ASP A 53 1.51 18.35 -2.88
C ASP A 53 2.59 17.62 -2.04
N GLU A 54 3.06 18.26 -0.97
CA GLU A 54 4.09 17.76 -0.05
C GLU A 54 3.69 16.44 0.62
N ALA A 55 2.39 16.22 0.86
CA ALA A 55 1.86 15.00 1.46
C ALA A 55 1.55 13.89 0.43
N ALA A 56 1.74 14.13 -0.87
CA ALA A 56 1.43 13.13 -1.90
C ALA A 56 2.28 11.85 -1.76
N GLY A 57 3.53 11.98 -1.34
CA GLY A 57 4.42 10.85 -1.12
C GLY A 57 3.96 9.95 0.03
N ILE A 58 3.61 10.53 1.18
CA ILE A 58 3.17 9.76 2.35
C ILE A 58 1.80 9.12 2.12
N ALA A 59 0.89 9.77 1.40
CA ALA A 59 -0.40 9.17 1.03
C ALA A 59 -0.23 7.93 0.16
N GLY A 60 0.66 7.98 -0.85
CA GLY A 60 1.00 6.82 -1.67
C GLY A 60 1.65 5.70 -0.86
N LEU A 61 2.55 6.06 0.07
CA LEU A 61 3.20 5.10 0.98
C LEU A 61 2.19 4.38 1.86
N ILE A 62 1.26 5.11 2.48
CA ILE A 62 0.21 4.54 3.33
C ILE A 62 -0.67 3.59 2.51
N LYS A 63 -1.11 3.99 1.32
CA LYS A 63 -1.91 3.12 0.43
C LYS A 63 -1.15 1.84 0.08
N ALA A 64 0.12 1.93 -0.28
CA ALA A 64 0.93 0.76 -0.61
C ALA A 64 1.15 -0.16 0.60
N ALA A 65 1.36 0.40 1.79
CA ALA A 65 1.48 -0.38 3.03
C ALA A 65 0.17 -1.11 3.37
N LEU A 66 -0.99 -0.44 3.24
CA LEU A 66 -2.29 -1.08 3.43
C LEU A 66 -2.54 -2.16 2.37
N ALA A 67 -2.16 -1.93 1.10
CA ALA A 67 -2.29 -2.93 0.05
C ALA A 67 -1.48 -4.22 0.35
N LEU A 68 -0.28 -4.07 0.93
CA LEU A 68 0.52 -5.19 1.41
C LEU A 68 -0.12 -5.87 2.62
N GLN A 69 -0.62 -5.09 3.59
CA GLN A 69 -1.24 -5.60 4.81
C GLN A 69 -2.48 -6.43 4.52
N TYR A 70 -3.35 -5.96 3.63
CA TYR A 70 -4.58 -6.66 3.24
C TYR A 70 -4.36 -7.68 2.13
N GLY A 71 -3.18 -7.74 1.51
CA GLY A 71 -2.94 -8.59 0.34
C GLY A 71 -3.89 -8.26 -0.81
N GLN A 72 -4.22 -6.98 -1.00
CA GLN A 72 -5.20 -6.52 -1.99
C GLN A 72 -4.74 -5.24 -2.67
N ILE A 73 -4.95 -5.11 -3.98
CA ILE A 73 -4.65 -3.91 -4.75
C ILE A 73 -5.97 -3.17 -5.04
N PRO A 74 -6.16 -1.94 -4.53
CA PRO A 74 -7.37 -1.16 -4.77
C PRO A 74 -7.44 -0.64 -6.22
N PRO A 75 -8.65 -0.30 -6.70
CA PRO A 75 -8.83 0.28 -8.03
C PRO A 75 -8.23 1.69 -8.12
N SER A 76 -7.65 2.00 -9.29
CA SER A 76 -7.38 3.38 -9.70
C SER A 76 -8.58 3.93 -10.46
N LEU A 77 -9.08 5.08 -10.03
CA LEU A 77 -10.31 5.66 -10.55
C LEU A 77 -10.07 6.41 -11.86
N HIS A 78 -11.17 6.72 -12.55
CA HIS A 78 -11.21 7.55 -13.77
C HIS A 78 -10.43 7.00 -14.98
N TYR A 79 -10.11 5.70 -14.97
CA TYR A 79 -9.50 5.01 -16.09
C TYR A 79 -10.56 4.30 -16.93
N ALA A 80 -10.94 4.90 -18.05
CA ALA A 80 -11.86 4.30 -19.04
C ALA A 80 -11.14 3.82 -20.29
N ASN A 81 -10.16 4.60 -20.76
CA ASN A 81 -9.32 4.27 -21.91
C ASN A 81 -7.86 4.55 -21.56
N PRO A 82 -6.90 3.72 -22.02
CA PRO A 82 -5.49 4.00 -21.86
C PRO A 82 -5.11 5.33 -22.53
N ASN A 83 -4.12 6.02 -21.97
CA ASN A 83 -3.46 7.11 -22.68
C ASN A 83 -2.82 6.53 -23.96
N PRO A 84 -3.17 6.98 -25.17
CA PRO A 84 -2.71 6.38 -26.44
C PRO A 84 -1.20 6.50 -26.67
N ARG A 85 -0.49 7.28 -25.84
CA ARG A 85 0.98 7.40 -25.86
C ARG A 85 1.67 6.33 -25.01
N ILE A 86 0.91 5.46 -24.33
CA ILE A 86 1.42 4.39 -23.51
C ILE A 86 1.03 3.06 -24.15
N ASP A 87 2.03 2.36 -24.69
CA ASP A 87 1.86 0.99 -25.16
C ASP A 87 2.03 0.03 -23.96
N PHE A 88 0.96 -0.17 -23.19
CA PHE A 88 1.00 -1.04 -22.01
C PHE A 88 1.34 -2.49 -22.36
N ASP A 89 1.00 -2.96 -23.57
CA ASP A 89 1.31 -4.33 -24.05
C ASP A 89 2.82 -4.57 -24.24
N ALA A 90 3.59 -3.49 -24.40
CA ALA A 90 5.05 -3.49 -24.43
C ALA A 90 5.70 -3.30 -23.04
N THR A 91 4.91 -3.17 -21.98
CA THR A 91 5.41 -2.98 -20.60
C THR A 91 5.02 -4.14 -19.68
N PRO A 92 5.67 -4.29 -18.51
CA PRO A 92 5.19 -5.22 -17.48
C PRO A 92 3.93 -4.72 -16.75
N PHE A 93 3.47 -3.50 -17.04
CA PHE A 93 2.44 -2.82 -16.27
C PHE A 93 1.04 -2.97 -16.87
N PHE A 94 0.03 -3.01 -16.00
CA PHE A 94 -1.37 -2.80 -16.36
C PHE A 94 -2.04 -1.92 -15.30
N VAL A 95 -2.99 -1.08 -15.72
CA VAL A 95 -3.75 -0.24 -14.77
C VAL A 95 -4.81 -1.09 -14.08
N ASN A 96 -4.77 -1.14 -12.74
CA ASN A 96 -5.74 -1.89 -11.96
C ASN A 96 -7.01 -1.06 -11.72
N THR A 97 -8.15 -1.48 -12.24
CA THR A 97 -9.43 -0.75 -12.16
C THR A 97 -10.47 -1.38 -11.22
N GLU A 98 -10.15 -2.51 -10.61
CA GLU A 98 -11.03 -3.26 -9.73
C GLU A 98 -10.27 -3.68 -8.47
N LEU A 99 -10.96 -3.92 -7.36
CA LEU A 99 -10.30 -4.50 -6.18
C LEU A 99 -9.79 -5.91 -6.54
N ARG A 100 -8.50 -6.13 -6.36
CA ARG A 100 -7.83 -7.37 -6.79
C ARG A 100 -7.09 -8.02 -5.62
N GLU A 101 -7.34 -9.31 -5.41
CA GLU A 101 -6.52 -10.15 -4.54
C GLU A 101 -5.07 -10.18 -5.03
N TRP A 102 -4.14 -9.97 -4.11
CA TRP A 102 -2.70 -9.91 -4.37
C TRP A 102 -1.97 -11.02 -3.62
N SER A 103 -1.93 -12.19 -4.24
CA SER A 103 -1.33 -13.39 -3.64
C SER A 103 0.17 -13.52 -3.90
N ARG A 104 0.87 -14.18 -2.97
CA ARG A 104 2.29 -14.50 -3.08
C ARG A 104 2.53 -15.49 -4.22
N ASN A 105 3.52 -15.19 -5.06
CA ASN A 105 3.97 -16.07 -6.14
C ASN A 105 5.37 -16.61 -5.85
N GLY A 106 5.53 -17.31 -4.73
CA GLY A 106 6.82 -17.86 -4.28
C GLY A 106 7.80 -16.83 -3.70
N TYR A 107 7.42 -15.55 -3.67
CA TYR A 107 8.18 -14.45 -3.10
C TYR A 107 7.27 -13.56 -2.24
N PRO A 108 7.83 -12.79 -1.30
CA PRO A 108 7.06 -11.80 -0.58
C PRO A 108 6.41 -10.77 -1.52
N LEU A 109 5.22 -10.31 -1.16
CA LEU A 109 4.58 -9.18 -1.85
C LEU A 109 5.46 -7.94 -1.74
N ARG A 110 5.65 -7.23 -2.86
CA ARG A 110 6.50 -6.04 -2.92
C ARG A 110 5.84 -4.95 -3.76
N ALA A 111 5.80 -3.74 -3.21
CA ALA A 111 5.27 -2.55 -3.87
C ALA A 111 6.38 -1.51 -4.10
N GLY A 112 6.37 -0.85 -5.27
CA GLY A 112 7.13 0.38 -5.49
C GLY A 112 6.26 1.61 -5.26
N VAL A 113 6.83 2.69 -4.74
CA VAL A 113 6.15 3.98 -4.56
C VAL A 113 7.02 5.08 -5.15
N SER A 114 6.48 5.84 -6.10
CA SER A 114 7.18 6.94 -6.78
C SER A 114 6.63 8.30 -6.38
N SER A 115 7.53 9.28 -6.20
CA SER A 115 7.15 10.70 -6.04
C SER A 115 8.17 11.60 -6.73
N PHE A 116 7.71 12.50 -7.59
CA PHE A 116 8.54 13.40 -8.39
C PHE A 116 8.20 14.85 -8.08
N GLY A 117 9.16 15.59 -7.55
CA GLY A 117 9.00 17.01 -7.25
C GLY A 117 9.14 17.87 -8.50
N VAL A 118 8.41 19.00 -8.55
CA VAL A 118 8.47 19.97 -9.65
C VAL A 118 9.90 20.48 -9.92
N GLY A 119 10.75 20.56 -8.88
CA GLY A 119 12.16 20.93 -9.00
C GLY A 119 13.09 19.86 -9.59
N GLY A 120 12.57 18.70 -9.99
CA GLY A 120 13.33 17.60 -10.58
C GLY A 120 13.92 16.61 -9.58
N THR A 121 13.70 16.81 -8.27
CA THR A 121 14.07 15.84 -7.24
C THR A 121 13.09 14.67 -7.24
N ASN A 122 13.59 13.47 -7.47
CA ASN A 122 12.80 12.25 -7.58
C ASN A 122 13.09 11.32 -6.40
N SER A 123 12.06 10.65 -5.90
CA SER A 123 12.17 9.62 -4.88
C SER A 123 11.41 8.37 -5.29
N HIS A 124 11.98 7.21 -4.99
CA HIS A 124 11.33 5.91 -5.18
C HIS A 124 11.67 4.99 -4.00
N ILE A 125 10.65 4.37 -3.42
CA ILE A 125 10.77 3.46 -2.28
C ILE A 125 10.20 2.10 -2.68
N VAL A 126 10.84 1.03 -2.22
CA VAL A 126 10.31 -0.33 -2.32
C VAL A 126 9.89 -0.80 -0.93
N LEU A 127 8.64 -1.23 -0.80
CA LEU A 127 8.12 -1.90 0.39
C LEU A 127 8.02 -3.39 0.13
N GLU A 128 8.25 -4.17 1.18
CA GLU A 128 7.99 -5.61 1.23
C GLU A 128 6.96 -5.86 2.34
N GLU A 129 6.09 -6.85 2.14
CA GLU A 129 5.18 -7.29 3.20
C GLU A 129 5.94 -7.71 4.47
N SER A 130 5.29 -7.54 5.63
CA SER A 130 5.87 -7.98 6.89
C SER A 130 6.10 -9.50 6.87
N PRO A 131 7.21 -10.01 7.43
CA PRO A 131 7.37 -11.44 7.65
C PRO A 131 6.21 -11.97 8.52
N VAL A 132 5.79 -13.20 8.24
CA VAL A 132 4.79 -13.88 9.06
C VAL A 132 5.35 -14.01 10.47
N LYS A 133 4.68 -13.39 11.46
CA LYS A 133 5.02 -13.57 12.87
C LYS A 133 4.89 -15.06 13.20
N GLN A 134 6.02 -15.69 13.51
CA GLN A 134 5.99 -17.01 14.14
C GLN A 134 5.42 -16.85 15.54
N PRO A 135 4.63 -17.82 16.05
CA PRO A 135 4.20 -17.83 17.44
C PRO A 135 5.43 -17.63 18.34
N THR A 136 5.42 -16.59 19.17
CA THR A 136 6.54 -16.31 20.07
C THR A 136 6.62 -17.44 21.11
N LEU A 137 7.82 -17.74 21.61
CA LEU A 137 8.03 -18.75 22.67
C LEU A 137 7.25 -18.43 23.97
N PHE A 138 6.72 -17.21 24.12
CA PHE A 138 5.86 -16.81 25.24
C PHE A 138 4.40 -17.26 25.11
N SER A 139 4.01 -17.81 23.95
CA SER A 139 2.71 -18.49 23.77
C SER A 139 2.53 -19.74 24.66
N SER A 140 3.57 -20.16 25.38
CA SER A 140 3.52 -21.27 26.33
C SER A 140 3.16 -20.86 27.77
N LEU A 141 2.96 -19.56 28.05
CA LEU A 141 2.45 -19.14 29.36
C LEU A 141 0.94 -19.43 29.45
N PRO A 142 0.41 -19.83 30.62
CA PRO A 142 -1.02 -20.04 30.78
C PRO A 142 -1.79 -18.75 30.43
N GLU A 143 -2.78 -18.89 29.55
CA GLU A 143 -3.68 -17.80 29.19
C GLU A 143 -4.35 -17.26 30.47
N ARG A 144 -4.21 -15.95 30.70
CA ARG A 144 -4.79 -15.32 31.89
C ARG A 144 -6.28 -15.14 31.64
N SER A 145 -7.10 -15.45 32.65
CA SER A 145 -8.55 -15.26 32.53
C SER A 145 -8.98 -13.79 32.53
N HIS A 146 -8.09 -12.88 32.93
CA HIS A 146 -8.37 -11.45 33.03
C HIS A 146 -7.15 -10.62 32.63
N HIS A 147 -7.42 -9.51 31.95
CA HIS A 147 -6.44 -8.51 31.54
C HIS A 147 -6.82 -7.15 32.15
N LEU A 148 -5.81 -6.32 32.45
CA LEU A 148 -6.01 -4.96 32.94
C LEU A 148 -5.66 -3.98 31.81
N LEU A 149 -6.67 -3.39 31.19
CA LEU A 149 -6.50 -2.31 30.22
C LEU A 149 -6.50 -0.95 30.95
N THR A 150 -5.39 -0.25 30.90
CA THR A 150 -5.26 1.09 31.50
C THR A 150 -5.36 2.17 30.43
N LEU A 151 -6.33 3.07 30.55
CA LEU A 151 -6.51 4.20 29.64
C LEU A 151 -6.22 5.52 30.36
N SER A 152 -5.59 6.46 29.67
CA SER A 152 -5.31 7.79 30.21
C SER A 152 -5.35 8.84 29.09
N ALA A 153 -5.70 10.07 29.43
CA ALA A 153 -5.67 11.21 28.52
C ALA A 153 -5.44 12.51 29.32
N HIS A 154 -5.05 13.59 28.64
CA HIS A 154 -4.76 14.88 29.27
C HIS A 154 -6.01 15.59 29.83
N THR A 155 -7.21 15.26 29.33
CA THR A 155 -8.48 15.80 29.82
C THR A 155 -9.51 14.69 29.96
N GLN A 156 -10.57 14.95 30.73
CA GLN A 156 -11.66 14.00 30.92
C GLN A 156 -12.42 13.74 29.61
N GLU A 157 -12.60 14.77 28.79
CA GLU A 157 -13.24 14.67 27.47
C GLU A 157 -12.44 13.76 26.53
N ALA A 158 -11.12 13.96 26.48
CA ALA A 158 -10.24 13.12 25.68
C ALA A 158 -10.21 11.66 26.17
N LEU A 159 -10.34 11.44 27.48
CA LEU A 159 -10.46 10.09 28.03
C LEU A 159 -11.78 9.42 27.61
N HIS A 160 -12.89 10.15 27.66
CA HIS A 160 -14.17 9.63 27.17
C HIS A 160 -14.11 9.30 25.67
N GLU A 161 -13.51 10.15 24.84
CA GLU A 161 -13.32 9.86 23.42
C GLU A 161 -12.46 8.61 23.21
N LEU A 162 -11.36 8.46 23.95
CA LEU A 162 -10.49 7.30 23.87
C LEU A 162 -11.26 6.01 24.20
N VAL A 163 -12.06 6.03 25.28
CA VAL A 163 -12.91 4.90 25.66
C VAL A 163 -13.88 4.54 24.53
N GLN A 164 -14.53 5.52 23.90
CA GLN A 164 -15.45 5.24 22.79
C GLN A 164 -14.72 4.65 21.57
N ARG A 165 -13.50 5.11 21.26
CA ARG A 165 -12.68 4.52 20.18
C ARG A 165 -12.32 3.07 20.47
N TYR A 166 -11.98 2.73 21.71
CA TYR A 166 -11.70 1.36 22.12
C TYR A 166 -12.94 0.46 22.03
N ILE A 167 -14.11 0.95 22.47
CA ILE A 167 -15.37 0.21 22.31
C ILE A 167 -15.64 -0.09 20.83
N GLN A 168 -15.59 0.94 19.98
CA GLN A 168 -15.83 0.80 18.55
C GLN A 168 -14.82 -0.13 17.85
N HIS A 169 -13.55 -0.06 18.26
CA HIS A 169 -12.49 -0.91 17.72
C HIS A 169 -12.73 -2.38 18.05
N ASN A 170 -13.06 -2.69 19.31
CA ASN A 170 -13.32 -4.06 19.76
C ASN A 170 -14.59 -4.66 19.17
N GLU A 171 -15.61 -3.84 18.87
CA GLU A 171 -16.82 -4.28 18.17
C GLU A 171 -16.54 -4.66 16.70
N THR A 172 -15.52 -4.06 16.09
CA THR A 172 -15.19 -4.26 14.66
C THR A 172 -14.08 -5.28 14.43
N HIS A 173 -13.33 -5.67 15.48
CA HIS A 173 -12.18 -6.57 15.41
C HIS A 173 -12.27 -7.61 16.55
N LEU A 174 -13.14 -8.60 16.37
CA LEU A 174 -13.44 -9.63 17.38
C LEU A 174 -12.31 -10.67 17.57
N ASP A 175 -11.29 -10.63 16.72
CA ASP A 175 -10.16 -11.55 16.66
C ASP A 175 -8.90 -11.03 17.38
N ILE A 176 -8.98 -9.86 18.02
CA ILE A 176 -7.84 -9.28 18.74
C ILE A 176 -7.61 -10.03 20.06
N ASP A 177 -6.37 -10.44 20.30
CA ASP A 177 -5.91 -10.93 21.59
C ASP A 177 -5.91 -9.77 22.61
N LEU A 178 -6.70 -9.92 23.69
CA LEU A 178 -6.76 -8.94 24.78
C LEU A 178 -5.41 -8.76 25.50
N GLY A 179 -4.50 -9.73 25.38
CA GLY A 179 -3.11 -9.63 25.84
C GLY A 179 -2.25 -8.67 25.04
N ASP A 180 -2.59 -8.42 23.78
CA ASP A 180 -1.87 -7.53 22.86
C ASP A 180 -2.55 -6.15 22.71
N LEU A 181 -3.68 -5.95 23.39
CA LEU A 181 -4.42 -4.69 23.40
C LEU A 181 -3.76 -3.69 24.38
N SER A 182 -2.90 -2.79 23.87
CA SER A 182 -2.19 -1.76 24.65
C SER A 182 -2.38 -0.35 24.10
#